data_AF-F7NJ52-F1
#
_entry.id   AF-F7NJ52-F1
#
_cell.length_a   1.000
_cell.length_b   1.000
_cell.length_c   1.000
_cell.angle_alpha   90.00
_cell.angle_beta   90.00
_cell.angle_gamma   90.00
#
_symmetry.space_group_name_H-M   'P 1'
#
loop_
_entity.id
_entity.type
_entity.pdbx_description
1 polymer ?
#
loop_
_entity_poly.entity_id
_entity_poly.type
_entity_poly.pdbx_seq_one_letter_code
_entity_poly.pdbx_strand_id
1 'polypeptide(L)'
;MSQLPQSPRRPKGVITPLAINFLHLRNPYTIAWWSAAYPGFGHISLGCYVRGFLLFIWEILTNTQAKLNMAILYSFTGRFDLAKEIIDTRWLLLYPSVFIFSIWDSYRLTMKLNRLAVLADRNEEVIRPVSMSGMEINILDKRSPWVAAAWSLLGPGLGHLYTHQIPTGFFLLVWWITIAYCSNLLQAVHFTAFGLFEQTGAVVDPQWLLSLPSVYGFAVYDSYVNTNEYNRLFEKEQAVLFKQQYQSPDFKMPTQLASEVYITASFSYSIALEVVISELEQRGISREHICAIPMNVPWKERQLIDTIYQADGLSMFDLATVLGTIFMLFGVMWGFFWQWGPIIWGLIGLLLGGALGFLFKYLYYRLYMQKQPPSGKITEVVLIVSCREPEASMVEKVLAANLALSIGRKE
;
A
#
# COMPACT_ATOMS: atom_id res chain seq x y z
N MET A 1 8.36 -35.56 -24.14
CA MET A 1 7.25 -35.23 -23.21
C MET A 1 7.49 -33.83 -22.69
N SER A 2 6.78 -32.84 -23.24
CA SER A 2 6.81 -31.46 -22.75
C SER A 2 6.29 -31.45 -21.32
N GLN A 3 7.16 -31.21 -20.33
CA GLN A 3 6.73 -30.94 -18.97
C GLN A 3 5.84 -29.68 -19.04
N LEU A 4 4.53 -29.86 -18.86
CA LEU A 4 3.62 -28.74 -18.59
C LEU A 4 4.26 -27.93 -17.45
N PRO A 5 4.41 -26.60 -17.58
CA PRO A 5 4.92 -25.80 -16.48
C PRO A 5 4.01 -26.04 -15.28
N GLN A 6 4.51 -26.74 -14.28
CA GLN A 6 3.74 -27.04 -13.08
C GLN A 6 3.47 -25.71 -12.39
N SER A 7 2.19 -25.30 -12.37
CA SER A 7 1.78 -24.15 -11.58
C SER A 7 2.29 -24.34 -10.15
N PRO A 8 2.97 -23.34 -9.57
CA PRO A 8 3.58 -23.50 -8.26
C PRO A 8 2.51 -23.85 -7.23
N ARG A 9 2.82 -24.80 -6.33
CA ARG A 9 1.87 -25.31 -5.32
C ARG A 9 1.28 -24.17 -4.46
N ARG A 10 2.03 -23.08 -4.29
CA ARG A 10 1.65 -21.88 -3.53
C ARG A 10 2.14 -20.63 -4.26
N PRO A 11 1.37 -20.11 -5.24
CA PRO A 11 1.80 -18.95 -6.02
C PRO A 11 1.92 -17.71 -5.14
N LYS A 12 2.94 -16.88 -5.39
CA LYS A 12 3.13 -15.59 -4.70
C LYS A 12 2.03 -14.59 -5.06
N GLY A 13 1.54 -14.62 -6.29
CA GLY A 13 0.49 -13.74 -6.78
C GLY A 13 0.27 -13.86 -8.28
N VAL A 14 -0.58 -13.00 -8.81
CA VAL A 14 -0.88 -12.90 -10.23
C VAL A 14 -1.01 -11.43 -10.63
N ILE A 15 -0.42 -11.09 -11.78
CA ILE A 15 -0.66 -9.82 -12.47
C ILE A 15 -1.65 -10.09 -13.59
N THR A 16 -2.77 -9.40 -13.53
CA THR A 16 -3.76 -9.33 -14.61
C THR A 16 -3.71 -7.95 -15.24
N PRO A 17 -4.25 -7.74 -16.45
CA PRO A 17 -4.33 -6.41 -17.05
C PRO A 17 -5.05 -5.38 -16.15
N LEU A 18 -5.94 -5.81 -15.26
CA LEU A 18 -6.77 -4.92 -14.44
C LEU A 18 -6.27 -4.72 -12.99
N ALA A 19 -5.45 -5.64 -12.47
CA ALA A 19 -5.01 -5.61 -11.08
C ALA A 19 -3.82 -6.54 -10.81
N ILE A 20 -3.08 -6.21 -9.75
CA ILE A 20 -2.06 -7.07 -9.13
C ILE A 20 -2.62 -7.60 -7.81
N ASN A 21 -2.77 -8.93 -7.72
CA ASN A 21 -3.22 -9.60 -6.49
C ASN A 21 -2.16 -10.59 -6.00
N PHE A 22 -1.65 -10.37 -4.80
CA PHE A 22 -0.49 -11.11 -4.30
C PHE A 22 -0.52 -11.29 -2.78
N LEU A 23 0.23 -12.28 -2.33
CA LEU A 23 0.38 -12.66 -0.94
C LEU A 23 1.54 -11.91 -0.33
N HIS A 24 1.25 -11.07 0.65
CA HIS A 24 2.24 -10.47 1.53
C HIS A 24 1.73 -10.49 2.96
N LEU A 25 2.67 -10.30 3.87
CA LEU A 25 2.43 -10.23 5.30
C LEU A 25 1.61 -8.96 5.62
N ARG A 26 0.50 -9.12 6.36
CA ARG A 26 -0.33 -8.01 6.89
C ARG A 26 -0.65 -8.19 8.36
N ASN A 27 -0.70 -7.09 9.12
CA ASN A 27 -1.11 -7.13 10.52
C ASN A 27 -2.61 -7.50 10.63
N PRO A 28 -2.96 -8.65 11.23
CA PRO A 28 -4.36 -9.09 11.34
C PRO A 28 -5.26 -8.10 12.07
N TYR A 29 -4.73 -7.37 13.06
CA TYR A 29 -5.49 -6.38 13.83
C TYR A 29 -5.82 -5.14 12.99
N THR A 30 -4.88 -4.68 12.17
CA THR A 30 -5.13 -3.54 11.26
C THR A 30 -6.20 -3.90 10.24
N ILE A 31 -6.15 -5.10 9.66
CA ILE A 31 -7.17 -5.57 8.72
C ILE A 31 -8.54 -5.72 9.39
N ALA A 32 -8.57 -6.27 10.60
CA ALA A 32 -9.80 -6.38 11.39
C ALA A 32 -10.40 -5.00 11.72
N TRP A 33 -9.55 -4.02 12.05
CA TRP A 33 -9.98 -2.65 12.27
C TRP A 33 -10.57 -2.03 11.01
N TRP A 34 -9.99 -2.24 9.82
CA TRP A 34 -10.58 -1.71 8.58
C TRP A 34 -11.97 -2.29 8.32
N SER A 35 -12.18 -3.58 8.59
CA SER A 35 -13.53 -4.18 8.56
C SER A 35 -14.48 -3.60 9.62
N ALA A 36 -13.96 -3.19 10.78
CA ALA A 36 -14.76 -2.54 11.82
C ALA A 36 -15.10 -1.08 11.47
N ALA A 37 -14.20 -0.38 10.76
CA ALA A 37 -14.42 0.99 10.30
C ALA A 37 -15.43 1.07 9.16
N TYR A 38 -15.44 0.05 8.29
CA TYR A 38 -16.44 -0.15 7.26
C TYR A 38 -16.40 -1.62 6.78
N PRO A 39 -17.46 -2.43 6.99
CA PRO A 39 -17.51 -3.79 6.49
C PRO A 39 -17.17 -3.87 5.01
N GLY A 40 -16.25 -4.77 4.67
CA GLY A 40 -15.73 -4.94 3.31
C GLY A 40 -14.31 -4.42 3.10
N PHE A 41 -13.88 -3.35 3.79
CA PHE A 41 -12.53 -2.80 3.62
C PHE A 41 -11.42 -3.79 3.97
N GLY A 42 -11.55 -4.55 5.06
CA GLY A 42 -10.56 -5.56 5.38
C GLY A 42 -10.45 -6.62 4.28
N HIS A 43 -11.55 -7.07 3.68
CA HIS A 43 -11.54 -8.03 2.57
C HIS A 43 -10.96 -7.44 1.28
N ILE A 44 -11.24 -6.16 0.97
CA ILE A 44 -10.63 -5.46 -0.17
C ILE A 44 -9.11 -5.42 0.00
N SER A 45 -8.63 -5.05 1.19
CA SER A 45 -7.19 -4.96 1.49
C SER A 45 -6.48 -6.32 1.41
N LEU A 46 -7.20 -7.42 1.65
CA LEU A 46 -6.71 -8.80 1.46
C LEU A 46 -6.75 -9.28 0.00
N GLY A 47 -7.16 -8.45 -0.96
CA GLY A 47 -7.33 -8.85 -2.37
C GLY A 47 -8.56 -9.75 -2.60
N CYS A 48 -9.49 -9.82 -1.65
CA CYS A 48 -10.73 -10.59 -1.75
C CYS A 48 -11.89 -9.70 -2.25
N TYR A 49 -11.68 -9.09 -3.41
CA TYR A 49 -12.50 -7.98 -3.94
C TYR A 49 -14.00 -8.26 -3.97
N VAL A 50 -14.43 -9.41 -4.50
CA VAL A 50 -15.88 -9.74 -4.60
C VAL A 50 -16.56 -9.70 -3.22
N ARG A 51 -15.95 -10.32 -2.20
CA ARG A 51 -16.51 -10.32 -0.84
C ARG A 51 -16.47 -8.92 -0.24
N GLY A 52 -15.37 -8.22 -0.46
CA GLY A 52 -15.19 -6.85 0.02
C GLY A 52 -16.22 -5.88 -0.53
N PHE A 53 -16.44 -5.89 -1.85
CA PHE A 53 -17.43 -5.03 -2.50
C PHE A 53 -18.86 -5.36 -2.06
N LEU A 54 -19.21 -6.64 -1.94
CA LEU A 54 -20.53 -7.06 -1.46
C LEU A 54 -20.79 -6.62 -0.02
N LEU A 55 -19.81 -6.79 0.88
CA LEU A 55 -19.92 -6.35 2.27
C LEU A 55 -20.01 -4.82 2.40
N PHE A 56 -19.29 -4.08 1.56
CA PHE A 56 -19.35 -2.62 1.53
C PHE A 56 -20.72 -2.12 1.05
N ILE A 57 -21.28 -2.73 0.00
CA ILE A 57 -22.63 -2.40 -0.47
C ILE A 57 -23.68 -2.74 0.60
N TRP A 58 -23.51 -3.88 1.27
CA TRP A 58 -24.38 -4.28 2.38
C TRP A 58 -24.30 -3.29 3.55
N GLU A 59 -23.10 -2.78 3.86
CA GLU A 59 -22.92 -1.75 4.90
C GLU A 59 -23.72 -0.50 4.56
N ILE A 60 -23.56 0.04 3.34
CA ILE A 60 -24.30 1.24 2.92
C ILE A 60 -25.79 1.01 3.03
N LEU A 61 -26.28 -0.11 2.50
CA LEU A 61 -27.72 -0.41 2.50
C LEU A 61 -28.26 -0.52 3.93
N THR A 62 -27.62 -1.31 4.79
CA THR A 62 -28.13 -1.54 6.15
C THR A 62 -27.94 -0.32 7.05
N ASN A 63 -26.82 0.41 6.91
CA ASN A 63 -26.56 1.64 7.66
C ASN A 63 -27.58 2.74 7.31
N THR A 64 -27.87 2.96 6.03
CA THR A 64 -28.87 3.93 5.58
C THR A 64 -30.28 3.54 6.02
N GLN A 65 -30.68 2.27 5.87
CA GLN A 65 -32.02 1.83 6.26
C GLN A 65 -32.23 1.81 7.78
N ALA A 66 -31.20 1.46 8.56
CA ALA A 66 -31.24 1.51 10.02
C ALA A 66 -31.09 2.93 10.58
N LYS A 67 -30.63 3.90 9.77
CA LYS A 67 -30.16 5.23 10.22
C LYS A 67 -29.07 5.12 11.29
N LEU A 68 -28.16 4.19 11.09
CA LEU A 68 -27.15 3.83 12.10
C LEU A 68 -26.19 4.99 12.37
N ASN A 69 -25.67 5.65 11.34
CA ASN A 69 -24.78 6.80 11.52
C ASN A 69 -25.44 7.94 12.31
N MET A 70 -26.72 8.20 12.09
CA MET A 70 -27.49 9.16 12.89
C MET A 70 -27.62 8.75 14.35
N ALA A 71 -27.93 7.48 14.60
CA ALA A 71 -28.00 6.97 15.97
C ALA A 71 -26.64 7.05 16.68
N ILE A 72 -25.54 6.79 15.98
CA ILE A 72 -24.17 6.98 16.46
C ILE A 72 -23.93 8.45 16.83
N LEU A 73 -24.23 9.38 15.92
CA LEU A 73 -24.08 10.82 16.16
C LEU A 73 -24.84 11.28 17.41
N TYR A 74 -26.10 10.90 17.54
CA TYR A 74 -26.92 11.25 18.70
C TYR A 74 -26.41 10.61 19.99
N SER A 75 -25.98 9.34 19.93
CA SER A 75 -25.44 8.64 21.10
C SER A 75 -24.15 9.27 21.61
N PHE A 76 -23.19 9.58 20.72
CA PHE A 76 -21.93 10.21 21.11
C PHE A 76 -22.07 11.67 21.53
N THR A 77 -23.18 12.32 21.19
CA THR A 77 -23.50 13.68 21.63
C THR A 77 -24.49 13.73 22.80
N GLY A 78 -24.79 12.58 23.43
CA GLY A 78 -25.62 12.50 24.63
C GLY A 78 -27.13 12.59 24.43
N ARG A 79 -27.61 12.59 23.17
CA ARG A 79 -29.04 12.66 22.81
C ARG A 79 -29.63 11.27 22.58
N PHE A 80 -29.61 10.45 23.63
CA PHE A 80 -30.02 9.04 23.55
C PHE A 80 -31.49 8.85 23.16
N ASP A 81 -32.38 9.79 23.50
CA ASP A 81 -33.79 9.68 23.16
C ASP A 81 -34.03 9.80 21.65
N LEU A 82 -33.37 10.77 21.00
CA LEU A 82 -33.39 10.91 19.54
C LEU A 82 -32.75 9.71 18.85
N ALA A 83 -31.68 9.15 19.42
CA ALA A 83 -31.04 7.95 18.89
C ALA A 83 -32.00 6.75 18.86
N LYS A 84 -32.81 6.57 19.91
CA LYS A 84 -33.81 5.49 19.99
C LYS A 84 -35.00 5.72 19.07
N GLU A 85 -35.41 6.97 18.87
CA GLU A 85 -36.55 7.31 18.03
C GLU A 85 -36.22 7.16 16.54
N ILE A 86 -35.02 7.56 16.11
CA ILE A 86 -34.66 7.58 14.70
C ILE A 86 -34.32 6.20 14.13
N ILE A 87 -33.81 5.28 14.96
CA ILE A 87 -33.23 4.01 14.53
C ILE A 87 -34.32 3.01 14.11
N ASP A 88 -34.17 2.39 12.93
CA ASP A 88 -35.07 1.27 12.54
C ASP A 88 -34.52 -0.03 13.13
N THR A 89 -35.23 -0.56 14.13
CA THR A 89 -34.81 -1.76 14.86
C THR A 89 -34.78 -3.02 14.01
N ARG A 90 -35.58 -3.11 12.93
CA ARG A 90 -35.62 -4.30 12.05
C ARG A 90 -34.31 -4.41 11.27
N TRP A 91 -33.85 -3.28 10.73
CA TRP A 91 -32.58 -3.20 10.03
C TRP A 91 -31.40 -3.25 10.98
N LEU A 92 -31.50 -2.58 12.14
CA LEU A 92 -30.45 -2.60 13.16
C LEU A 92 -30.13 -4.01 13.64
N LEU A 93 -31.13 -4.85 13.89
CA LEU A 93 -30.90 -6.20 14.43
C LEU A 93 -30.17 -7.13 13.44
N LEU A 94 -30.24 -6.84 12.13
CA LEU A 94 -29.42 -7.54 11.14
C LEU A 94 -27.94 -7.16 11.24
N TYR A 95 -27.65 -5.93 11.67
CA TYR A 95 -26.34 -5.33 11.56
C TYR A 95 -25.24 -6.04 12.36
N PRO A 96 -25.40 -6.31 13.68
CA PRO A 96 -24.35 -6.92 14.50
C PRO A 96 -23.82 -8.24 13.95
N SER A 97 -24.68 -9.04 13.32
CA SER A 97 -24.31 -10.36 12.83
C SER A 97 -23.25 -10.29 11.72
N VAL A 98 -23.52 -9.50 10.68
CA VAL A 98 -22.60 -9.32 9.55
C VAL A 98 -21.41 -8.45 9.94
N PHE A 99 -21.62 -7.46 10.82
CA PHE A 99 -20.54 -6.63 11.35
C PHE A 99 -19.48 -7.47 12.07
N ILE A 100 -19.88 -8.28 13.06
CA ILE A 100 -18.96 -9.17 13.80
C ILE A 100 -18.34 -10.20 12.86
N PHE A 101 -19.13 -10.79 11.96
CA PHE A 101 -18.62 -11.75 10.98
C PHE A 101 -17.53 -11.13 10.09
N SER A 102 -17.73 -9.92 9.60
CA SER A 102 -16.77 -9.26 8.71
C SER A 102 -15.41 -9.02 9.41
N ILE A 103 -15.43 -8.59 10.67
CA ILE A 103 -14.24 -8.39 11.49
C ILE A 103 -13.53 -9.71 11.76
N TRP A 104 -14.27 -10.72 12.23
CA TRP A 104 -13.71 -12.03 12.54
C TRP A 104 -13.15 -12.74 11.31
N ASP A 105 -13.89 -12.77 10.19
CA ASP A 105 -13.46 -13.44 8.97
C ASP A 105 -12.23 -12.75 8.36
N SER A 106 -12.20 -11.41 8.33
CA SER A 106 -11.04 -10.68 7.82
C SER A 106 -9.77 -10.93 8.66
N TYR A 107 -9.87 -10.97 10.00
CA TYR A 107 -8.76 -11.36 10.87
C TYR A 107 -8.27 -12.79 10.58
N ARG A 108 -9.20 -13.75 10.58
CA ARG A 108 -8.90 -15.18 10.39
C ARG A 108 -8.32 -15.44 9.00
N LEU A 109 -8.81 -14.74 7.98
CA LEU A 109 -8.31 -14.83 6.61
C LEU A 109 -6.92 -14.24 6.49
N THR A 110 -6.64 -13.10 7.13
CA THR A 110 -5.30 -12.50 7.18
C THR A 110 -4.28 -13.50 7.71
N MET A 111 -4.58 -14.15 8.83
CA MET A 111 -3.72 -15.19 9.42
C MET A 111 -3.44 -16.34 8.44
N LYS A 112 -4.46 -16.77 7.67
CA LYS A 112 -4.31 -17.82 6.66
C LYS A 112 -3.42 -17.36 5.49
N LEU A 113 -3.64 -16.14 4.99
CA LEU A 113 -2.88 -15.58 3.86
C LEU A 113 -1.43 -15.28 4.25
N ASN A 114 -1.16 -14.82 5.48
CA ASN A 114 0.19 -14.62 6.00
C ASN A 114 0.99 -15.93 5.97
N ARG A 115 0.39 -17.05 6.40
CA ARG A 115 1.04 -18.37 6.32
C ARG A 115 1.39 -18.75 4.88
N LEU A 116 0.51 -18.46 3.93
CA LEU A 116 0.78 -18.72 2.51
C LEU A 116 1.86 -17.79 1.95
N ALA A 117 1.89 -16.52 2.36
CA ALA A 117 2.91 -15.55 1.98
C ALA A 117 4.31 -16.04 2.41
N VAL A 118 4.47 -16.48 3.66
CA VAL A 118 5.73 -17.04 4.18
C VAL A 118 6.18 -18.26 3.36
N LEU A 119 5.24 -19.13 2.99
CA LEU A 119 5.54 -20.34 2.22
C LEU A 119 5.90 -20.03 0.77
N ALA A 120 5.23 -19.07 0.14
CA ALA A 120 5.58 -18.59 -1.20
C ALA A 120 6.95 -17.92 -1.21
N ASP A 121 7.29 -17.16 -0.17
CA ASP A 121 8.59 -16.49 -0.06
C ASP A 121 9.75 -17.47 0.09
N ARG A 122 9.56 -18.56 0.83
CA ARG A 122 10.55 -19.63 1.00
C ARG A 122 10.83 -20.45 -0.25
N ASN A 123 9.82 -20.61 -1.10
CA ASN A 123 9.98 -21.31 -2.36
C ASN A 123 10.57 -20.41 -3.46
N GLU A 124 11.01 -19.19 -3.11
CA GLU A 124 11.51 -18.18 -4.04
C GLU A 124 10.55 -17.90 -5.20
N GLU A 125 9.24 -18.09 -4.96
CA GLU A 125 8.22 -17.84 -5.96
C GLU A 125 8.15 -16.34 -6.25
N VAL A 126 8.17 -16.02 -7.55
CA VAL A 126 8.03 -14.67 -8.10
C VAL A 126 6.87 -14.62 -9.07
N ILE A 127 6.42 -13.41 -9.38
CA ILE A 127 5.33 -13.17 -10.33
C ILE A 127 5.90 -12.74 -11.67
N ARG A 128 5.14 -12.95 -12.74
CA ARG A 128 5.48 -12.36 -14.04
C ARG A 128 5.30 -10.84 -13.93
N PRO A 129 6.33 -10.02 -14.24
CA PRO A 129 6.29 -8.58 -13.98
C PRO A 129 5.36 -7.81 -14.93
N VAL A 130 4.94 -8.42 -16.04
CA VAL A 130 4.12 -7.74 -17.05
C VAL A 130 2.94 -8.61 -17.48
N SER A 131 1.77 -7.98 -17.62
CA SER A 131 0.54 -8.58 -18.13
C SER A 131 -0.14 -7.59 -19.06
N MET A 132 -0.40 -8.02 -20.30
CA MET A 132 -0.98 -7.14 -21.33
C MET A 132 -2.19 -7.79 -21.98
N SER A 133 -3.15 -6.96 -22.36
CA SER A 133 -4.31 -7.32 -23.18
C SER A 133 -4.58 -6.22 -24.20
N GLY A 134 -5.53 -6.42 -25.12
CA GLY A 134 -5.93 -5.36 -26.05
C GLY A 134 -6.57 -4.12 -25.39
N MET A 135 -6.94 -4.20 -24.11
CA MET A 135 -7.56 -3.08 -23.38
C MET A 135 -6.59 -2.38 -22.42
N GLU A 136 -5.72 -3.14 -21.74
CA GLU A 136 -4.92 -2.63 -20.64
C GLU A 136 -3.53 -3.27 -20.58
N ILE A 137 -2.57 -2.49 -20.09
CA ILE A 137 -1.18 -2.89 -19.83
C ILE A 137 -0.91 -2.70 -18.34
N ASN A 138 -0.56 -3.78 -17.65
CA ASN A 138 -0.18 -3.75 -16.25
C ASN A 138 1.25 -4.22 -16.08
N ILE A 139 2.07 -3.37 -15.46
CA ILE A 139 3.49 -3.56 -15.26
C ILE A 139 3.76 -3.41 -13.77
N LEU A 140 4.56 -4.34 -13.23
CA LEU A 140 5.15 -4.21 -11.91
C LEU A 140 6.33 -3.25 -11.99
N ASP A 141 6.23 -2.11 -11.33
CA ASP A 141 7.24 -1.07 -11.30
C ASP A 141 7.34 -0.43 -9.90
N LYS A 142 8.45 0.27 -9.63
CA LYS A 142 8.59 1.07 -8.41
C LYS A 142 7.81 2.37 -8.53
N ARG A 143 6.96 2.64 -7.54
CA ARG A 143 6.12 3.84 -7.44
C ARG A 143 6.29 4.52 -6.09
N SER A 144 6.12 5.84 -6.05
CA SER A 144 6.13 6.58 -4.77
C SER A 144 4.85 6.30 -3.95
N PRO A 145 4.95 5.74 -2.73
CA PRO A 145 3.80 5.52 -1.86
C PRO A 145 3.11 6.81 -1.41
N TRP A 146 3.89 7.88 -1.24
CA TRP A 146 3.37 9.20 -0.85
C TRP A 146 2.53 9.83 -1.95
N VAL A 147 2.87 9.59 -3.23
CA VAL A 147 2.06 10.03 -4.36
C VAL A 147 0.72 9.30 -4.37
N ALA A 148 0.72 7.98 -4.11
CA ALA A 148 -0.51 7.20 -3.98
C ALA A 148 -1.41 7.73 -2.85
N ALA A 149 -0.82 7.99 -1.67
CA ALA A 149 -1.53 8.55 -0.53
C ALA A 149 -2.12 9.94 -0.83
N ALA A 150 -1.33 10.82 -1.46
CA ALA A 150 -1.77 12.17 -1.82
C ALA A 150 -2.97 12.15 -2.78
N TRP A 151 -2.92 11.30 -3.82
CA TRP A 151 -4.04 11.15 -4.74
C TRP A 151 -5.29 10.58 -4.05
N SER A 152 -5.15 9.60 -3.16
CA SER A 152 -6.27 9.06 -2.37
C SER A 152 -6.86 10.07 -1.38
N LEU A 153 -6.05 11.02 -0.88
CA LEU A 153 -6.53 12.10 -0.02
C LEU A 153 -7.32 13.16 -0.82
N LEU A 154 -6.94 13.41 -2.08
CA LEU A 154 -7.69 14.31 -2.97
C LEU A 154 -8.99 13.69 -3.45
N GLY A 155 -8.94 12.41 -3.84
CA GLY A 155 -10.09 11.63 -4.29
C GLY A 155 -9.88 10.16 -3.97
N PRO A 156 -10.60 9.59 -2.99
CA PRO A 156 -10.54 8.18 -2.68
C PRO A 156 -10.67 7.30 -3.94
N GLY A 157 -9.72 6.39 -4.13
CA GLY A 157 -9.62 5.55 -5.33
C GLY A 157 -8.60 6.02 -6.37
N LEU A 158 -8.22 7.30 -6.41
CA LEU A 158 -7.21 7.79 -7.37
C LEU A 158 -5.83 7.20 -7.12
N GLY A 159 -5.43 6.99 -5.85
CA GLY A 159 -4.17 6.33 -5.52
C GLY A 159 -4.12 4.85 -5.95
N HIS A 160 -5.27 4.18 -5.94
CA HIS A 160 -5.42 2.80 -6.46
C HIS A 160 -5.29 2.77 -7.98
N LEU A 161 -5.85 3.74 -8.69
CA LEU A 161 -5.64 3.88 -10.15
C LEU A 161 -4.16 4.16 -10.46
N TYR A 162 -3.51 5.00 -9.66
CA TYR A 162 -2.07 5.22 -9.72
C TYR A 162 -1.24 3.96 -9.44
N THR A 163 -1.80 2.86 -8.94
CA THR A 163 -1.10 1.57 -8.78
C THR A 163 -1.67 0.46 -9.67
N HIS A 164 -2.42 0.81 -10.72
CA HIS A 164 -3.14 -0.13 -11.60
C HIS A 164 -4.06 -1.11 -10.87
N GLN A 165 -4.62 -0.74 -9.71
CA GLN A 165 -5.72 -1.47 -9.08
C GLN A 165 -7.07 -0.92 -9.57
N ILE A 166 -7.36 -1.14 -10.86
CA ILE A 166 -8.49 -0.53 -11.55
C ILE A 166 -9.84 -0.83 -10.86
N PRO A 167 -10.18 -2.10 -10.52
CA PRO A 167 -11.47 -2.42 -9.89
C PRO A 167 -11.68 -1.70 -8.56
N THR A 168 -10.68 -1.72 -7.67
CA THR A 168 -10.75 -1.06 -6.36
C THR A 168 -10.79 0.46 -6.50
N GLY A 169 -9.99 1.02 -7.42
CA GLY A 169 -9.93 2.46 -7.66
C GLY A 169 -11.26 3.03 -8.12
N PHE A 170 -11.90 2.43 -9.14
CA PHE A 170 -13.22 2.87 -9.57
C PHE A 170 -14.30 2.61 -8.54
N PHE A 171 -14.25 1.49 -7.83
CA PHE A 171 -15.22 1.19 -6.78
C PHE A 171 -15.21 2.27 -5.69
N LEU A 172 -14.03 2.61 -5.16
CA LEU A 172 -13.88 3.66 -4.14
C LEU A 172 -14.24 5.04 -4.69
N LEU A 173 -13.87 5.35 -5.93
CA LEU A 173 -14.17 6.64 -6.55
C LEU A 173 -15.68 6.86 -6.73
N VAL A 174 -16.39 5.86 -7.27
CA VAL A 174 -17.85 5.92 -7.48
C VAL A 174 -18.58 6.09 -6.16
N TRP A 175 -18.21 5.31 -5.14
CA TRP A 175 -18.85 5.41 -3.84
C TRP A 175 -18.47 6.67 -3.08
N TRP A 176 -17.24 7.17 -3.20
CA TRP A 176 -16.88 8.48 -2.67
C TRP A 176 -17.70 9.60 -3.30
N ILE A 177 -17.84 9.61 -4.63
CA ILE A 177 -18.70 10.59 -5.33
C ILE A 177 -20.14 10.49 -4.82
N THR A 178 -20.66 9.27 -4.67
CA THR A 178 -22.03 9.02 -4.21
C THR A 178 -22.24 9.54 -2.79
N ILE A 179 -21.34 9.20 -1.86
CA ILE A 179 -21.39 9.65 -0.47
C ILE A 179 -21.21 11.17 -0.39
N ALA A 180 -20.29 11.74 -1.16
CA ALA A 180 -20.04 13.18 -1.22
C ALA A 180 -21.26 13.96 -1.75
N TYR A 181 -21.94 13.40 -2.77
CA TYR A 181 -23.17 13.99 -3.32
C TYR A 181 -24.31 13.89 -2.31
N CYS A 182 -24.61 12.71 -1.78
CA CYS A 182 -25.69 12.50 -0.81
C CYS A 182 -25.49 13.24 0.52
N SER A 183 -24.24 13.54 0.90
CA SER A 183 -23.91 14.34 2.10
C SER A 183 -23.92 15.85 1.86
N ASN A 184 -24.10 16.31 0.61
CA ASN A 184 -23.85 17.69 0.21
C ASN A 184 -22.43 18.19 0.56
N LEU A 185 -21.43 17.29 0.56
CA LEU A 185 -20.06 17.58 1.00
C LEU A 185 -19.46 18.79 0.27
N LEU A 186 -19.55 18.82 -1.06
CA LEU A 186 -18.90 19.88 -1.84
C LEU A 186 -19.57 21.25 -1.61
N GLN A 187 -20.89 21.27 -1.40
CA GLN A 187 -21.61 22.48 -1.01
C GLN A 187 -21.21 22.93 0.40
N ALA A 188 -21.03 21.98 1.32
CA ALA A 188 -20.54 22.24 2.67
C ALA A 188 -19.14 22.86 2.68
N VAL A 189 -18.24 22.31 1.87
CA VAL A 189 -16.88 22.84 1.68
C VAL A 189 -16.95 24.26 1.11
N HIS A 190 -17.82 24.49 0.13
CA HIS A 190 -18.05 25.80 -0.45
C HIS A 190 -18.51 26.82 0.61
N PHE A 191 -19.56 26.54 1.39
CA PHE A 191 -20.03 27.45 2.45
C PHE A 191 -18.98 27.66 3.54
N THR A 192 -18.26 26.62 3.91
CA THR A 192 -17.16 26.70 4.89
C THR A 192 -16.05 27.61 4.40
N ALA A 193 -15.70 27.57 3.11
CA ALA A 193 -14.69 28.45 2.51
C ALA A 193 -15.10 29.94 2.55
N PHE A 194 -16.41 30.24 2.47
CA PHE A 194 -16.96 31.59 2.62
C PHE A 194 -17.21 32.01 4.07
N GLY A 195 -16.90 31.16 5.06
CA GLY A 195 -17.17 31.42 6.48
C GLY A 195 -18.65 31.34 6.86
N LEU A 196 -19.50 30.76 6.01
CA LEU A 196 -20.95 30.61 6.21
C LEU A 196 -21.28 29.33 7.00
N PHE A 197 -20.73 29.19 8.20
CA PHE A 197 -20.77 27.93 8.96
C PHE A 197 -22.17 27.47 9.39
N GLU A 198 -23.08 28.40 9.67
CA GLU A 198 -24.47 28.05 10.00
C GLU A 198 -25.18 27.38 8.81
N GLN A 199 -24.92 27.86 7.60
CA GLN A 199 -25.47 27.27 6.37
C GLN A 199 -24.83 25.90 6.09
N THR A 200 -23.54 25.73 6.39
CA THR A 200 -22.85 24.43 6.31
C THR A 200 -23.57 23.38 7.16
N GLY A 201 -23.83 23.67 8.44
CA GLY A 201 -24.47 22.71 9.35
C GLY A 201 -25.90 22.35 8.95
N ALA A 202 -26.63 23.28 8.33
CA ALA A 202 -28.02 23.09 7.92
C ALA A 202 -28.19 22.25 6.63
N VAL A 203 -27.22 22.32 5.72
CA VAL A 203 -27.33 21.68 4.39
C VAL A 203 -26.70 20.29 4.35
N VAL A 204 -25.72 20.04 5.21
CA VAL A 204 -25.00 18.78 5.26
C VAL A 204 -25.88 17.67 5.81
N ASP A 205 -25.91 16.53 5.12
CA ASP A 205 -26.55 15.33 5.64
C ASP A 205 -25.55 14.53 6.51
N PRO A 206 -25.76 14.46 7.84
CA PRO A 206 -24.89 13.71 8.75
C PRO A 206 -24.86 12.20 8.51
N GLN A 207 -25.95 11.59 8.03
CA GLN A 207 -26.04 10.15 7.80
C GLN A 207 -25.01 9.70 6.75
N TRP A 208 -24.85 10.48 5.68
CA TRP A 208 -23.85 10.21 4.64
C TRP A 208 -22.46 10.72 5.00
N LEU A 209 -22.36 11.92 5.59
CA LEU A 209 -21.07 12.55 5.89
C LEU A 209 -20.21 11.69 6.83
N LEU A 210 -20.83 11.04 7.83
CA LEU A 210 -20.13 10.22 8.83
C LEU A 210 -19.48 8.96 8.23
N SER A 211 -19.79 8.60 6.98
CA SER A 211 -19.10 7.50 6.28
C SER A 211 -17.74 7.94 5.70
N LEU A 212 -17.54 9.24 5.45
CA LEU A 212 -16.33 9.75 4.78
C LEU A 212 -15.03 9.51 5.55
N PRO A 213 -14.95 9.65 6.90
CA PRO A 213 -13.72 9.38 7.63
C PRO A 213 -13.14 7.99 7.32
N SER A 214 -13.99 6.95 7.35
CA SER A 214 -13.57 5.59 7.02
C SER A 214 -13.13 5.45 5.56
N VAL A 215 -13.87 6.04 4.61
CA VAL A 215 -13.54 5.98 3.17
C VAL A 215 -12.21 6.65 2.86
N TYR A 216 -11.97 7.87 3.37
CA TYR A 216 -10.72 8.59 3.20
C TYR A 216 -9.56 7.86 3.89
N GLY A 217 -9.75 7.49 5.16
CA GLY A 217 -8.77 6.74 5.93
C GLY A 217 -8.32 5.48 5.18
N PHE A 218 -9.28 4.68 4.72
CA PHE A 218 -9.00 3.42 4.05
C PHE A 218 -8.29 3.62 2.73
N ALA A 219 -8.78 4.55 1.90
CA ALA A 219 -8.19 4.79 0.58
C ALA A 219 -6.74 5.26 0.70
N VAL A 220 -6.46 6.18 1.62
CA VAL A 220 -5.12 6.69 1.90
C VAL A 220 -4.20 5.59 2.43
N TYR A 221 -4.68 4.82 3.42
CA TYR A 221 -3.93 3.69 3.98
C TYR A 221 -3.61 2.62 2.94
N ASP A 222 -4.64 2.10 2.28
CA ASP A 222 -4.55 0.90 1.45
C ASP A 222 -3.73 1.18 0.19
N SER A 223 -3.89 2.35 -0.43
CA SER A 223 -3.04 2.76 -1.56
C SER A 223 -1.58 2.93 -1.14
N TYR A 224 -1.29 3.52 0.02
CA TYR A 224 0.08 3.67 0.53
C TYR A 224 0.74 2.31 0.82
N VAL A 225 0.05 1.43 1.55
CA VAL A 225 0.58 0.12 1.93
C VAL A 225 0.77 -0.76 0.70
N ASN A 226 -0.22 -0.84 -0.19
CA ASN A 226 -0.09 -1.62 -1.41
C ASN A 226 1.06 -1.11 -2.30
N THR A 227 1.26 0.20 -2.41
CA THR A 227 2.40 0.75 -3.17
C THR A 227 3.74 0.30 -2.60
N ASN A 228 3.90 0.33 -1.27
CA ASN A 228 5.13 -0.17 -0.63
C ASN A 228 5.34 -1.66 -0.90
N GLU A 229 4.29 -2.45 -0.84
CA GLU A 229 4.37 -3.90 -1.05
C GLU A 229 4.57 -4.26 -2.53
N TYR A 230 4.05 -3.47 -3.47
CA TYR A 230 4.39 -3.57 -4.89
C TYR A 230 5.86 -3.26 -5.15
N ASN A 231 6.42 -2.22 -4.50
CA ASN A 231 7.84 -1.92 -4.58
C ASN A 231 8.71 -3.08 -4.07
N ARG A 232 8.35 -3.65 -2.91
CA ARG A 232 9.04 -4.83 -2.35
C ARG A 232 8.95 -6.05 -3.27
N LEU A 233 7.79 -6.25 -3.89
CA LEU A 233 7.56 -7.33 -4.84
C LEU A 233 8.39 -7.16 -6.12
N PHE A 234 8.50 -5.93 -6.63
CA PHE A 234 9.37 -5.56 -7.73
C PHE A 234 10.85 -5.84 -7.40
N GLU A 235 11.33 -5.38 -6.24
CA GLU A 235 12.70 -5.62 -5.79
C GLU A 235 13.02 -7.12 -5.71
N LYS A 236 12.09 -7.91 -5.16
CA LYS A 236 12.26 -9.36 -5.05
C LYS A 236 12.32 -10.03 -6.42
N GLU A 237 11.44 -9.65 -7.33
CA GLU A 237 11.39 -10.20 -8.69
C GLU A 237 12.69 -9.88 -9.45
N GLN A 238 13.12 -8.62 -9.44
CA GLN A 238 14.36 -8.17 -10.09
C GLN A 238 15.62 -8.79 -9.44
N ALA A 239 15.63 -8.99 -8.13
CA ALA A 239 16.73 -9.68 -7.45
C ALA A 239 16.84 -11.16 -7.88
N VAL A 240 15.71 -11.85 -8.05
CA VAL A 240 15.69 -13.24 -8.55
C VAL A 240 16.16 -13.29 -10.00
N LEU A 241 15.71 -12.34 -10.85
CA LEU A 241 16.21 -12.18 -12.21
C LEU A 241 17.75 -12.08 -12.23
N PHE A 242 18.34 -11.19 -11.43
CA PHE A 242 19.79 -11.00 -11.40
C PHE A 242 20.55 -12.22 -10.90
N LYS A 243 20.06 -12.91 -9.87
CA LYS A 243 20.65 -14.16 -9.38
C LYS A 243 20.64 -15.26 -10.44
N GLN A 244 19.53 -15.40 -11.16
CA GLN A 244 19.40 -16.44 -12.18
C GLN A 244 20.19 -16.11 -13.44
N GLN A 245 20.30 -14.82 -13.79
CA GLN A 245 20.78 -14.41 -15.09
C GLN A 245 22.21 -13.87 -15.11
N TYR A 246 22.64 -13.19 -14.04
CA TYR A 246 23.88 -12.41 -14.00
C TYR A 246 24.77 -12.79 -12.81
N GLN A 247 24.71 -14.06 -12.38
CA GLN A 247 25.63 -14.66 -11.41
C GLN A 247 26.19 -15.98 -11.96
N SER A 248 26.72 -15.93 -13.19
CA SER A 248 27.34 -17.10 -13.82
C SER A 248 28.55 -17.59 -13.00
N PRO A 249 28.73 -18.91 -12.82
CA PRO A 249 29.95 -19.46 -12.22
C PRO A 249 31.23 -19.09 -12.97
N ASP A 250 31.12 -18.78 -14.26
CA ASP A 250 32.25 -18.44 -15.13
C ASP A 250 32.72 -16.99 -14.97
N PHE A 251 31.94 -16.15 -14.29
CA PHE A 251 32.32 -14.77 -14.02
C PHE A 251 33.53 -14.73 -13.10
N LYS A 252 34.66 -14.23 -13.60
CA LYS A 252 35.89 -14.08 -12.82
C LYS A 252 35.79 -12.86 -11.92
N MET A 253 35.74 -13.09 -10.61
CA MET A 253 35.79 -12.01 -9.63
C MET A 253 37.15 -11.29 -9.66
N PRO A 254 37.18 -9.96 -9.42
CA PRO A 254 38.38 -9.12 -9.50
C PRO A 254 39.37 -9.40 -8.36
N THR A 255 39.99 -10.58 -8.38
CA THR A 255 40.87 -11.10 -7.32
C THR A 255 42.35 -11.06 -7.71
N GLN A 256 42.68 -11.01 -9.01
CA GLN A 256 44.05 -10.96 -9.53
C GLN A 256 44.26 -9.71 -10.41
N LEU A 257 45.50 -9.22 -10.52
CA LEU A 257 45.89 -8.24 -11.55
C LEU A 257 45.96 -8.96 -12.90
N ALA A 258 44.82 -9.06 -13.57
CA ALA A 258 44.75 -9.46 -14.98
C ALA A 258 44.68 -8.20 -15.86
N SER A 259 44.92 -8.33 -17.15
CA SER A 259 44.76 -7.27 -18.18
C SER A 259 43.31 -6.81 -18.40
N GLU A 260 42.41 -7.08 -17.45
CA GLU A 260 40.98 -6.77 -17.49
C GLU A 260 40.69 -5.65 -16.50
N VAL A 261 39.94 -4.66 -16.96
CA VAL A 261 39.46 -3.54 -16.15
C VAL A 261 38.11 -3.93 -15.56
N TYR A 262 37.96 -3.74 -14.24
CA TYR A 262 36.69 -3.98 -13.57
C TYR A 262 36.05 -2.67 -13.18
N ILE A 263 34.87 -2.41 -13.73
CA ILE A 263 34.06 -1.25 -13.37
C ILE A 263 32.92 -1.74 -12.48
N THR A 264 32.85 -1.15 -11.29
CA THR A 264 31.79 -1.45 -10.31
C THR A 264 30.90 -0.23 -10.18
N ALA A 265 29.59 -0.43 -10.31
CA ALA A 265 28.59 0.61 -10.12
C ALA A 265 27.53 0.17 -9.11
N SER A 266 27.04 1.13 -8.33
CA SER A 266 25.94 0.93 -7.40
C SER A 266 24.64 1.46 -7.98
N PHE A 267 23.57 0.68 -7.83
CA PHE A 267 22.24 1.01 -8.32
C PHE A 267 21.18 0.78 -7.25
N SER A 268 20.05 1.45 -7.42
CA SER A 268 18.78 1.07 -6.82
C SER A 268 18.00 0.19 -7.80
N TYR A 269 17.15 -0.71 -7.30
CA TYR A 269 16.26 -1.50 -8.13
C TYR A 269 15.39 -0.58 -8.99
N SER A 270 15.38 -0.81 -10.30
CA SER A 270 14.58 -0.06 -11.26
C SER A 270 14.59 -0.74 -12.63
N ILE A 271 13.56 -0.52 -13.44
CA ILE A 271 13.54 -1.02 -14.84
C ILE A 271 14.72 -0.42 -15.64
N ALA A 272 15.16 0.80 -15.30
CA ALA A 272 16.31 1.43 -15.94
C ALA A 272 17.59 0.59 -15.80
N LEU A 273 17.78 -0.14 -14.71
CA LEU A 273 18.93 -1.03 -14.53
C LEU A 273 18.94 -2.19 -15.56
N GLU A 274 17.78 -2.76 -15.88
CA GLU A 274 17.67 -3.78 -16.92
C GLU A 274 17.97 -3.20 -18.31
N VAL A 275 17.52 -1.97 -18.57
CA VAL A 275 17.83 -1.24 -19.81
C VAL A 275 19.34 -1.00 -19.94
N VAL A 276 20.02 -0.61 -18.85
CA VAL A 276 21.48 -0.43 -18.82
C VAL A 276 22.22 -1.70 -19.16
N ILE A 277 21.83 -2.82 -18.54
CA ILE A 277 22.47 -4.10 -18.80
C ILE A 277 22.25 -4.50 -20.27
N SER A 278 21.04 -4.31 -20.80
CA SER A 278 20.77 -4.55 -22.22
C SER A 278 21.59 -3.64 -23.15
N GLU A 279 21.81 -2.38 -22.79
CA GLU A 279 22.67 -1.46 -23.56
C GLU A 279 24.14 -1.91 -23.55
N LEU A 280 24.66 -2.41 -22.43
CA LEU A 280 26.00 -2.98 -22.35
C LEU A 280 26.14 -4.21 -23.25
N GLU A 281 25.15 -5.09 -23.24
CA GLU A 281 25.10 -6.28 -24.11
C GLU A 281 25.08 -5.89 -25.60
N GLN A 282 24.27 -4.91 -25.98
CA GLN A 282 24.21 -4.40 -27.36
C GLN A 282 25.52 -3.76 -27.82
N ARG A 283 26.31 -3.20 -26.89
CA ARG A 283 27.61 -2.59 -27.17
C ARG A 283 28.77 -3.58 -27.13
N GLY A 284 28.49 -4.88 -27.02
CA GLY A 284 29.47 -5.96 -27.19
C GLY A 284 30.03 -6.56 -25.91
N ILE A 285 29.56 -6.12 -24.73
CA ILE A 285 29.91 -6.78 -23.45
C ILE A 285 29.05 -8.02 -23.30
N SER A 286 29.64 -9.21 -23.42
CA SER A 286 28.85 -10.44 -23.23
C SER A 286 28.40 -10.58 -21.78
N ARG A 287 27.25 -11.22 -21.59
CA ARG A 287 26.61 -11.43 -20.30
C ARG A 287 27.50 -12.11 -19.25
N GLU A 288 28.43 -12.95 -19.67
CA GLU A 288 29.43 -13.63 -18.81
C GLU A 288 30.41 -12.66 -18.15
N HIS A 289 30.55 -11.45 -18.70
CA HIS A 289 31.39 -10.38 -18.15
C HIS A 289 30.58 -9.37 -17.31
N ILE A 290 29.31 -9.64 -17.03
CA ILE A 290 28.44 -8.81 -16.21
C ILE A 290 27.98 -9.61 -15.00
N CYS A 291 28.31 -9.12 -13.80
CA CYS A 291 27.85 -9.69 -12.54
C CYS A 291 26.96 -8.69 -11.80
N ALA A 292 25.70 -9.07 -11.54
CA ALA A 292 24.78 -8.27 -10.74
C ALA A 292 24.56 -8.93 -9.39
N ILE A 293 24.86 -8.20 -8.32
CA ILE A 293 24.77 -8.68 -6.94
C ILE A 293 23.70 -7.87 -6.20
N PRO A 294 22.50 -8.45 -6.02
CA PRO A 294 21.50 -7.95 -5.08
C PRO A 294 22.06 -7.86 -3.67
N MET A 295 22.04 -6.67 -3.09
CA MET A 295 22.49 -6.41 -1.73
C MET A 295 21.31 -6.56 -0.76
N ASN A 296 21.46 -7.45 0.21
CA ASN A 296 20.50 -7.58 1.29
C ASN A 296 20.90 -6.66 2.45
N VAL A 297 19.94 -5.88 2.96
CA VAL A 297 20.10 -5.28 4.29
C VAL A 297 20.19 -6.44 5.29
N PRO A 298 21.13 -6.45 6.25
CA PRO A 298 21.18 -7.51 7.26
C PRO A 298 19.90 -7.48 8.10
N TRP A 299 18.98 -8.42 7.83
CA TRP A 299 17.76 -8.58 8.61
C TRP A 299 18.08 -9.33 9.91
N LYS A 300 17.43 -8.91 11.00
CA LYS A 300 17.37 -9.71 12.24
C LYS A 300 16.53 -10.96 11.94
N GLU A 301 17.11 -12.15 12.08
CA GLU A 301 16.35 -13.40 12.13
C GLU A 301 15.26 -13.28 13.22
N ARG A 302 13.98 -13.39 12.82
CA ARG A 302 12.84 -13.42 13.75
C ARG A 302 12.20 -14.79 13.71
N GLN A 303 11.61 -15.18 14.84
CA GLN A 303 10.90 -16.45 14.96
C GLN A 303 9.65 -16.47 14.07
N LEU A 304 9.41 -17.60 13.40
CA LEU A 304 8.33 -17.79 12.41
C LEU A 304 6.93 -17.44 12.91
N ILE A 305 6.67 -17.67 14.19
CA ILE A 305 5.36 -17.46 14.80
C ILE A 305 5.10 -15.96 14.94
N ASP A 306 6.09 -15.19 15.41
CA ASP A 306 5.98 -13.74 15.56
C ASP A 306 5.70 -13.05 14.22
N THR A 307 6.31 -13.49 13.13
CA THR A 307 6.09 -12.92 11.79
C THR A 307 4.68 -13.14 11.25
N ILE A 308 3.96 -14.18 11.70
CA ILE A 308 2.60 -14.49 11.23
C ILE A 308 1.56 -13.62 11.92
N TYR A 309 1.75 -13.33 13.21
CA TYR A 309 0.88 -12.45 14.02
C TYR A 309 1.28 -10.98 13.90
N GLN A 310 2.57 -10.71 13.70
CA GLN A 310 3.18 -9.40 13.50
C GLN A 310 3.91 -9.41 12.15
N ALA A 311 3.11 -9.48 11.10
CA ALA A 311 3.54 -9.20 9.75
C ALA A 311 4.02 -7.75 9.66
N ASP A 312 5.32 -7.52 9.83
CA ASP A 312 5.96 -6.19 9.91
C ASP A 312 5.00 -5.14 10.49
N GLY A 313 4.62 -5.36 11.75
CA GLY A 313 3.55 -4.65 12.46
C GLY A 313 3.86 -3.19 12.77
N LEU A 314 4.60 -2.49 11.91
CA LEU A 314 4.89 -1.09 12.07
C LEU A 314 5.05 -0.34 10.72
N SER A 315 4.17 -0.47 9.72
CA SER A 315 4.07 0.62 8.72
C SER A 315 3.77 1.90 9.50
N MET A 316 4.66 2.91 9.43
CA MET A 316 4.52 4.18 10.19
C MET A 316 3.11 4.78 10.08
N PHE A 317 2.45 4.42 8.99
CA PHE A 317 1.16 4.86 8.56
C PHE A 317 -0.04 4.15 9.20
N ASP A 318 0.10 2.92 9.73
CA ASP A 318 -1.05 2.14 10.26
C ASP A 318 -1.73 2.89 11.41
N LEU A 319 -0.97 3.21 12.46
CA LEU A 319 -1.51 3.88 13.64
C LEU A 319 -1.95 5.32 13.31
N ALA A 320 -1.20 6.02 12.45
CA ALA A 320 -1.52 7.37 12.02
C ALA A 320 -2.85 7.45 11.27
N THR A 321 -3.10 6.52 10.34
CA THR A 321 -4.36 6.48 9.59
C THR A 321 -5.54 6.01 10.44
N VAL A 322 -5.34 5.02 11.32
CA VAL A 322 -6.37 4.57 12.28
C VAL A 322 -6.77 5.71 13.21
N LEU A 323 -5.82 6.35 13.89
CA LEU A 323 -6.12 7.46 14.81
C LEU A 323 -6.63 8.69 14.05
N GLY A 324 -6.06 9.01 12.90
CA GLY A 324 -6.57 10.08 12.03
C GLY A 324 -8.04 9.87 11.66
N THR A 325 -8.42 8.65 11.29
CA THR A 325 -9.81 8.30 10.96
C THR A 325 -10.75 8.46 12.17
N ILE A 326 -10.34 7.94 13.33
CA ILE A 326 -11.13 8.03 14.57
C ILE A 326 -11.34 9.49 14.99
N PHE A 327 -10.26 10.28 15.01
CA PHE A 327 -10.34 11.68 15.40
C PHE A 327 -11.07 12.52 14.35
N MET A 328 -10.95 12.20 13.06
CA MET A 328 -11.75 12.83 12.01
C MET A 328 -13.24 12.56 12.21
N LEU A 329 -13.64 11.31 12.50
CA LEU A 329 -15.02 10.94 12.79
C LEU A 329 -15.58 11.74 13.98
N PHE A 330 -14.83 11.78 15.08
CA PHE A 330 -15.21 12.57 16.26
C PHE A 330 -15.27 14.06 15.96
N GLY A 331 -14.28 14.60 15.23
CA GLY A 331 -14.26 16.00 14.80
C GLY A 331 -15.47 16.36 13.94
N VAL A 332 -15.90 15.48 13.04
CA VAL A 332 -17.12 15.65 12.26
C VAL A 332 -18.36 15.63 13.17
N MET A 333 -18.48 14.64 14.07
CA MET A 333 -19.64 14.50 14.95
C MET A 333 -19.85 15.72 15.87
N TRP A 334 -18.79 16.17 16.55
CA TRP A 334 -18.87 17.37 17.41
C TRP A 334 -18.88 18.67 16.61
N GLY A 335 -18.31 18.68 15.41
CA GLY A 335 -18.30 19.86 14.55
C GLY A 335 -19.69 20.32 14.11
N PHE A 336 -20.72 19.46 14.13
CA PHE A 336 -22.12 19.89 13.95
C PHE A 336 -22.63 20.81 15.07
N PHE A 337 -21.95 20.84 16.23
CA PHE A 337 -22.33 21.66 17.40
C PHE A 337 -21.35 22.80 17.67
N TRP A 338 -20.27 22.89 16.89
CA TRP A 338 -19.23 23.90 17.05
C TRP A 338 -19.22 24.90 15.90
N GLN A 339 -18.74 26.11 16.17
CA GLN A 339 -18.89 27.26 15.28
C GLN A 339 -18.24 27.10 13.90
N TRP A 340 -17.16 26.31 13.78
CA TRP A 340 -16.45 26.12 12.51
C TRP A 340 -17.02 24.99 11.64
N GLY A 341 -18.09 24.34 12.11
CA GLY A 341 -18.80 23.31 11.39
C GLY A 341 -18.08 21.95 11.33
N PRO A 342 -18.78 20.92 10.79
CA PRO A 342 -18.29 19.54 10.76
C PRO A 342 -17.06 19.33 9.88
N ILE A 343 -16.88 20.15 8.84
CA ILE A 343 -15.78 19.99 7.88
C ILE A 343 -14.43 20.38 8.50
N ILE A 344 -14.33 21.60 9.07
CA ILE A 344 -13.07 22.08 9.65
C ILE A 344 -12.66 21.23 10.85
N TRP A 345 -13.60 20.94 11.75
CA TRP A 345 -13.30 20.11 12.92
C TRP A 345 -12.96 18.68 12.55
N GLY A 346 -13.57 18.13 11.49
CA GLY A 346 -13.14 16.87 10.89
C GLY A 346 -11.69 16.90 10.41
N LEU A 347 -11.29 17.93 9.66
CA LEU A 347 -9.91 18.09 9.18
C LEU A 347 -8.90 18.31 10.32
N ILE A 348 -9.25 19.10 11.35
CA ILE A 348 -8.43 19.28 12.55
C ILE A 348 -8.26 17.93 13.25
N GLY A 349 -9.35 17.17 13.42
CA GLY A 349 -9.33 15.82 13.98
C GLY A 349 -8.39 14.90 13.21
N LEU A 350 -8.49 14.88 11.87
CA LEU A 350 -7.62 14.08 11.01
C LEU A 350 -6.13 14.40 11.24
N LEU A 351 -5.77 15.69 11.25
CA LEU A 351 -4.39 16.13 11.43
C LEU A 351 -3.86 15.80 12.83
N LEU A 352 -4.64 16.06 13.88
CA LEU A 352 -4.26 15.76 15.27
C LEU A 352 -4.12 14.26 15.49
N GLY A 353 -5.10 13.46 15.05
CA GLY A 353 -5.06 12.00 15.17
C GLY A 353 -3.87 11.39 14.40
N GLY A 354 -3.63 11.87 13.17
CA GLY A 354 -2.47 11.46 12.38
C GLY A 354 -1.14 11.80 13.05
N ALA A 355 -0.99 13.05 13.52
CA ALA A 355 0.22 13.50 14.22
C ALA A 355 0.47 12.71 15.51
N LEU A 356 -0.58 12.44 16.30
CA LEU A 356 -0.48 11.60 17.49
C LEU A 356 -0.05 10.17 17.14
N GLY A 357 -0.60 9.58 16.08
CA GLY A 357 -0.20 8.24 15.64
C GLY A 357 1.26 8.16 15.22
N PHE A 358 1.76 9.16 14.50
CA PHE A 358 3.20 9.27 14.19
C PHE A 358 4.05 9.46 15.45
N LEU A 359 3.61 10.31 16.38
CA LEU A 359 4.31 10.59 17.62
C LEU A 359 4.43 9.36 18.52
N PHE A 360 3.32 8.65 18.78
CA PHE A 360 3.32 7.42 19.57
C PHE A 360 4.32 6.41 19.04
N LYS A 361 4.37 6.29 17.72
CA LYS A 361 5.25 5.34 17.06
C LYS A 361 6.70 5.76 17.06
N TYR A 362 6.97 7.04 16.83
CA TYR A 362 8.30 7.60 16.96
C TYR A 362 8.86 7.37 18.39
N LEU A 363 8.04 7.62 19.41
CA LEU A 363 8.40 7.36 20.81
C LEU A 363 8.62 5.87 21.08
N TYR A 364 7.71 5.00 20.62
CA TYR A 364 7.86 3.55 20.75
C TYR A 364 9.18 3.07 20.14
N TYR A 365 9.48 3.52 18.93
CA TYR A 365 10.71 3.16 18.23
C TYR A 365 11.96 3.64 18.97
N ARG A 366 11.97 4.91 19.41
CA ARG A 366 13.08 5.50 20.16
C ARG A 366 13.35 4.80 21.49
N LEU A 367 12.31 4.29 22.15
CA LEU A 367 12.42 3.66 23.47
C LEU A 367 12.74 2.16 23.39
N TYR A 368 12.22 1.44 22.40
CA TYR A 368 12.26 -0.04 22.38
C TYR A 368 13.08 -0.65 21.23
N MET A 369 13.31 0.05 20.11
CA MET A 369 14.15 -0.48 19.03
C MET A 369 15.55 0.14 19.04
N GLN A 370 16.58 -0.69 19.22
CA GLN A 370 17.97 -0.27 19.01
C GLN A 370 18.18 0.18 17.55
N LYS A 371 18.69 1.41 17.42
CA LYS A 371 19.16 2.14 16.22
C LYS A 371 19.14 1.33 14.91
N GLN A 372 18.18 1.63 14.02
CA GLN A 372 18.31 1.32 12.59
C GLN A 372 19.49 2.08 11.97
N PRO A 373 20.13 1.51 10.92
CA PRO A 373 21.08 2.25 10.11
C PRO A 373 20.39 3.46 9.44
N PRO A 374 21.18 4.50 9.09
CA PRO A 374 20.64 5.78 8.62
C PRO A 374 19.87 5.65 7.30
N SER A 375 18.83 6.49 7.17
CA SER A 375 18.05 6.71 5.95
C SER A 375 18.88 7.52 4.95
N GLY A 376 19.69 6.84 4.14
CA GLY A 376 20.35 7.37 2.94
C GLY A 376 19.94 6.58 1.70
N LYS A 377 20.35 7.00 0.49
CA LYS A 377 20.22 6.13 -0.70
C LYS A 377 21.14 4.93 -0.50
N ILE A 378 20.56 3.78 -0.16
CA ILE A 378 21.30 2.55 0.08
C ILE A 378 21.61 1.93 -1.29
N THR A 379 22.83 1.44 -1.47
CA THR A 379 23.18 0.59 -2.60
C THR A 379 22.38 -0.71 -2.50
N GLU A 380 21.43 -0.91 -3.41
CA GLU A 380 20.55 -2.09 -3.42
C GLU A 380 21.08 -3.17 -4.37
N VAL A 381 21.77 -2.77 -5.43
CA VAL A 381 22.41 -3.69 -6.39
C VAL A 381 23.81 -3.18 -6.71
N VAL A 382 24.79 -4.09 -6.66
CA VAL A 382 26.15 -3.84 -7.15
C VAL A 382 26.29 -4.51 -8.50
N LEU A 383 26.61 -3.73 -9.53
CA LEU A 383 26.91 -4.22 -10.87
C LEU A 383 28.42 -4.18 -11.07
N ILE A 384 29.03 -5.32 -11.40
CA ILE A 384 30.45 -5.45 -11.71
C ILE A 384 30.56 -5.87 -13.17
N VAL A 385 31.25 -5.06 -13.96
CA VAL A 385 31.49 -5.31 -15.39
C VAL A 385 32.99 -5.55 -15.58
N SER A 386 33.35 -6.72 -16.11
CA SER A 386 34.70 -6.98 -16.62
C SER A 386 34.75 -6.51 -18.07
N CYS A 387 35.76 -5.71 -18.42
CA CYS A 387 35.92 -5.21 -19.79
C CYS A 387 37.40 -4.96 -20.10
N ARG A 388 37.71 -4.72 -21.37
CA ARG A 388 39.06 -4.34 -21.79
C ARG A 388 39.27 -2.84 -21.59
N GLU A 389 40.52 -2.41 -21.42
CA GLU A 389 40.92 -0.99 -21.37
C GLU A 389 40.21 -0.05 -22.39
N PRO A 390 40.16 -0.36 -23.70
CA PRO A 390 39.48 0.53 -24.66
C PRO A 390 37.96 0.60 -24.48
N GLU A 391 37.35 -0.38 -23.81
CA GLU A 391 35.91 -0.45 -23.56
C GLU A 391 35.53 0.27 -22.26
N ALA A 392 36.49 0.50 -21.35
CA ALA A 392 36.25 1.04 -20.02
C ALA A 392 35.52 2.40 -20.05
N SER A 393 35.97 3.34 -20.89
CA SER A 393 35.31 4.65 -21.02
C SER A 393 33.88 4.56 -21.57
N MET A 394 33.60 3.56 -22.42
CA MET A 394 32.25 3.32 -22.92
C MET A 394 31.35 2.80 -21.80
N VAL A 395 31.83 1.83 -21.02
CA VAL A 395 31.10 1.24 -19.89
C VAL A 395 30.82 2.29 -18.82
N GLU A 396 31.81 3.08 -18.41
CA GLU A 396 31.62 4.18 -17.44
C GLU A 396 30.56 5.17 -17.91
N LYS A 397 30.58 5.54 -19.20
CA LYS A 397 29.60 6.47 -19.77
C LYS A 397 28.18 5.89 -19.76
N VAL A 398 28.01 4.61 -20.10
CA VAL A 398 26.69 3.93 -20.08
C VAL A 398 26.16 3.84 -18.65
N LEU A 399 27.01 3.49 -17.69
CA LEU A 399 26.63 3.40 -16.28
C LEU A 399 26.28 4.79 -15.69
N ALA A 400 27.08 5.81 -16.02
CA ALA A 400 26.86 7.18 -15.53
C ALA A 400 25.61 7.84 -16.12
N ALA A 401 25.31 7.59 -17.40
CA ALA A 401 24.16 8.16 -18.07
C ALA A 401 22.81 7.65 -17.52
N ASN A 402 22.81 6.53 -16.81
CA ASN A 402 21.60 5.80 -16.44
C ASN A 402 21.44 5.62 -14.91
N LEU A 403 21.61 6.70 -14.15
CA LEU A 403 21.27 6.78 -12.71
C LEU A 403 22.10 5.89 -11.77
N ALA A 404 23.33 5.52 -12.12
CA ALA A 404 24.25 4.94 -11.15
C ALA A 404 24.42 5.88 -9.94
N LEU A 405 24.30 5.34 -8.72
CA LEU A 405 24.50 6.08 -7.47
C LEU A 405 25.97 6.41 -7.26
N SER A 406 26.86 5.48 -7.63
CA SER A 406 28.30 5.66 -7.66
C SER A 406 28.92 4.69 -8.66
N ILE A 407 30.11 5.04 -9.16
CA ILE A 407 30.91 4.21 -10.07
C ILE A 407 32.35 4.23 -9.55
N GLY A 408 33.01 3.08 -9.60
CA GLY A 408 34.42 2.94 -9.28
C GLY A 408 35.09 2.00 -10.27
N ARG A 409 36.32 2.34 -10.65
CA ARG A 409 37.18 1.53 -11.52
C ARG A 409 38.28 0.91 -10.66
N LYS A 410 38.51 -0.38 -10.86
CA LYS A 410 39.71 -1.06 -10.34
C LYS A 410 40.71 -1.17 -11.47
N GLU A 411 41.88 -0.56 -11.26
CA GLU A 411 43.06 -0.63 -12.14
C GLU A 411 44.04 -1.71 -11.67
#